data_AF-A0A1D2VSP0-F1
#
_entry.id   AF-A0A1D2VSP0-F1
#
_cell.length_a   1.000
_cell.length_b   1.000
_cell.length_c   1.000
_cell.angle_alpha   90.00
_cell.angle_beta   90.00
_cell.angle_gamma   90.00
#
_symmetry.space_group_name_H-M   'P 1'
#
loop_
_entity.id
_entity.type
_entity.pdbx_description
1 polymer ?
#
loop_
_entity_poly.entity_id
_entity_poly.type
_entity_poly.pdbx_seq_one_letter_code
_entity_poly.pdbx_strand_id
1 'polypeptide(L)'
;MDFELPIAYNSVTKKVELDKPGHRDLENVIWDDAHLTLLETDIKQLNELTQNLISLNQDVPESPMPSPQLSIMVKKFHANGLKAIKEKKFQDAVKMFSLGLNLAVKRNKWETFKVTINEVTNLLNGRCDSYILLNDWPRAQQDADLLLNLQVNTFENFSRRSLCFLKMGLLDECKADLERGLAFFPNNLMLKNQLKIAEAALIEFNGDS
;
A
#
# COMPACT_ATOMS: atom_id res chain seq x y z
N MET A 1 -33.50 23.64 -11.19
CA MET A 1 -32.12 24.15 -11.24
C MET A 1 -31.29 22.90 -11.43
N ASP A 2 -30.96 22.61 -12.69
CA ASP A 2 -30.32 21.35 -13.07
C ASP A 2 -28.83 21.51 -12.80
N PHE A 3 -28.31 20.67 -11.92
CA PHE A 3 -26.90 20.64 -11.57
C PHE A 3 -26.18 19.77 -12.61
N GLU A 4 -25.36 20.40 -13.44
CA GLU A 4 -24.57 19.71 -14.46
C GLU A 4 -23.10 19.61 -14.04
N LEU A 5 -22.54 18.40 -14.15
CA LEU A 5 -21.11 18.15 -13.91
C LEU A 5 -20.29 18.55 -15.15
N PRO A 6 -19.10 19.15 -14.98
CA PRO A 6 -18.23 19.54 -16.09
C PRO A 6 -17.49 18.32 -16.68
N ILE A 7 -18.23 17.41 -17.31
CA ILE A 7 -17.71 16.15 -17.85
C ILE A 7 -18.13 15.93 -19.29
N ALA A 8 -17.21 15.37 -20.08
CA ALA A 8 -17.44 14.98 -21.46
C ALA A 8 -17.27 13.47 -21.63
N TYR A 9 -18.12 12.84 -22.43
CA TYR A 9 -18.02 11.43 -22.77
C TYR A 9 -17.42 11.24 -24.17
N ASN A 10 -16.37 10.42 -24.26
CA ASN A 10 -15.76 10.02 -25.52
C ASN A 10 -16.31 8.66 -25.95
N SER A 11 -17.10 8.63 -27.03
CA SER A 11 -17.75 7.43 -27.54
C SER A 11 -16.79 6.39 -28.15
N VAL A 12 -15.60 6.81 -28.58
CA VAL A 12 -14.58 5.92 -29.16
C VAL A 12 -13.80 5.21 -28.05
N THR A 13 -13.31 5.95 -27.06
CA THR A 13 -12.54 5.39 -25.95
C THR A 13 -13.43 4.79 -24.85
N LYS A 14 -14.73 5.12 -24.87
CA LYS A 14 -15.72 4.82 -23.83
C LYS A 14 -15.27 5.33 -22.47
N LYS A 15 -14.63 6.50 -22.44
CA LYS A 15 -14.15 7.17 -21.22
C LYS A 15 -14.88 8.47 -20.98
N VAL A 16 -15.05 8.80 -19.71
CA VAL A 16 -15.46 10.12 -19.25
C VAL A 16 -14.20 10.93 -18.98
N GLU A 17 -14.19 12.19 -19.38
CA GLU A 17 -13.09 13.12 -19.15
C GLU A 17 -13.65 14.41 -18.56
N LEU A 18 -12.82 15.15 -17.82
CA LEU A 18 -13.20 16.50 -17.43
C LEU A 18 -13.33 17.35 -18.68
N ASP A 19 -14.49 17.97 -18.86
CA ASP A 19 -14.65 18.97 -19.90
C ASP A 19 -13.87 20.20 -19.46
N LYS A 20 -12.78 20.54 -20.15
CA LYS A 20 -11.97 21.72 -19.84
C LYS A 20 -12.19 22.82 -20.87
N PRO A 21 -13.18 23.71 -20.65
CA PRO A 21 -13.22 25.00 -21.33
C PRO A 21 -13.25 26.11 -20.27
N GLY A 22 -12.10 26.47 -19.69
CA GLY A 22 -11.94 27.63 -18.79
C GLY A 22 -13.20 28.10 -18.02
N HIS A 23 -13.59 27.37 -16.96
CA HIS A 23 -14.51 27.81 -15.90
C HIS A 23 -15.78 28.57 -16.32
N ARG A 24 -16.51 28.20 -17.36
CA ARG A 24 -17.86 28.72 -17.55
C ARG A 24 -18.74 27.68 -18.20
N ASP A 25 -19.81 27.32 -17.51
CA ASP A 25 -21.11 27.45 -18.14
C ASP A 25 -22.09 28.15 -17.20
N LEU A 26 -22.73 29.14 -17.80
CA LEU A 26 -24.02 29.75 -17.51
C LEU A 26 -24.56 29.53 -16.08
N GLU A 27 -24.49 30.59 -15.26
CA GLU A 27 -24.99 30.69 -13.88
C GLU A 27 -24.09 30.11 -12.77
N ASN A 28 -22.97 30.80 -12.50
CA ASN A 28 -22.38 31.02 -11.16
C ASN A 28 -22.04 29.82 -10.26
N VAL A 29 -21.90 28.58 -10.75
CA VAL A 29 -21.28 27.50 -9.96
C VAL A 29 -19.78 27.46 -10.25
N ILE A 30 -19.01 28.18 -9.44
CA ILE A 30 -17.55 28.12 -9.46
C ILE A 30 -17.13 26.83 -8.78
N TRP A 31 -16.69 25.84 -9.56
CA TRP A 31 -15.99 24.68 -9.06
C TRP A 31 -14.62 25.11 -8.56
N ASP A 32 -14.37 25.00 -7.25
CA ASP A 32 -13.03 25.22 -6.72
C ASP A 32 -12.07 24.08 -7.12
N ASP A 33 -10.76 24.33 -6.98
CA ASP A 33 -9.72 23.37 -7.34
C ASP A 33 -9.81 22.05 -6.55
N ALA A 34 -10.34 22.09 -5.33
CA ALA A 34 -10.48 20.89 -4.49
C ALA A 34 -11.58 19.97 -5.03
N HIS A 35 -12.75 20.53 -5.39
CA HIS A 35 -13.85 19.78 -5.98
C HIS A 35 -13.46 19.25 -7.37
N LEU A 36 -12.71 20.01 -8.17
CA LEU A 36 -12.20 19.53 -9.47
C LEU A 36 -11.23 18.37 -9.31
N THR A 37 -10.35 18.42 -8.29
CA THR A 37 -9.41 17.34 -7.99
C THR A 37 -10.13 16.06 -7.54
N LEU A 38 -11.19 16.21 -6.74
CA LEU A 38 -12.04 15.10 -6.32
C LEU A 38 -12.77 14.49 -7.53
N LEU A 39 -13.40 15.33 -8.36
CA LEU A 39 -14.09 14.90 -9.57
C LEU A 39 -13.13 14.20 -10.55
N GLU A 40 -11.90 14.69 -10.71
CA GLU A 40 -10.88 14.03 -11.53
C GLU A 40 -10.56 12.62 -11.00
N THR A 41 -10.54 12.47 -9.67
CA THR A 41 -10.31 11.17 -9.00
C THR A 41 -11.47 10.21 -9.26
N ASP A 42 -12.71 10.69 -9.11
CA ASP A 42 -13.92 9.90 -9.36
C ASP A 42 -14.00 9.46 -10.84
N ILE A 43 -13.68 10.36 -11.77
CA ILE A 43 -13.62 10.05 -13.21
C ILE A 43 -12.56 8.98 -13.50
N LYS A 44 -11.38 9.06 -12.87
CA LYS A 44 -10.33 8.03 -13.02
C LYS A 44 -10.82 6.66 -12.54
N GLN A 45 -11.45 6.61 -11.37
CA GLN A 45 -11.99 5.37 -10.80
C GLN A 45 -13.14 4.81 -11.66
N LEU A 46 -14.04 5.67 -12.14
CA LEU A 46 -15.15 5.29 -13.02
C LEU A 46 -14.64 4.70 -14.34
N ASN A 47 -13.62 5.32 -14.93
CA ASN A 47 -12.99 4.81 -16.15
C ASN A 47 -12.31 3.47 -15.92
N GLU A 48 -11.59 3.28 -14.81
CA GLU A 48 -10.99 1.99 -14.46
C GLU A 48 -12.08 0.90 -14.32
N LEU A 49 -13.16 1.20 -13.59
CA LEU A 49 -14.28 0.29 -13.42
C LEU A 49 -14.95 -0.07 -14.75
N THR A 50 -15.22 0.92 -15.59
CA THR A 50 -15.90 0.73 -16.88
C THR A 50 -15.06 -0.13 -17.83
N GLN A 51 -13.75 0.11 -17.89
CA GLN A 51 -12.85 -0.72 -18.69
C GLN A 51 -12.77 -2.16 -18.17
N ASN A 52 -12.74 -2.35 -16.84
CA ASN A 52 -12.77 -3.68 -16.25
C ASN A 52 -14.09 -4.41 -16.58
N LEU A 53 -15.24 -3.73 -16.53
CA LEU A 53 -16.54 -4.30 -16.91
C LEU A 53 -16.60 -4.67 -18.40
N ILE A 54 -16.13 -3.78 -19.28
CA ILE A 54 -16.06 -4.08 -20.73
C ILE A 54 -15.16 -5.31 -20.98
N SER A 55 -14.05 -5.43 -20.24
CA SER A 55 -13.12 -6.56 -20.38
C SER A 55 -13.69 -7.90 -19.91
N LEU A 56 -14.69 -7.89 -19.03
CA LEU A 56 -15.35 -9.09 -18.52
C LEU A 56 -16.20 -9.78 -19.58
N ASN A 57 -16.70 -9.04 -20.57
CA ASN A 57 -17.60 -9.53 -21.62
C ASN A 57 -18.88 -10.20 -21.05
N GLN A 58 -19.39 -9.65 -19.95
CA GLN A 58 -20.65 -10.04 -19.29
C GLN A 58 -21.39 -8.76 -18.89
N ASP A 59 -22.73 -8.81 -18.84
CA ASP A 59 -23.56 -7.63 -18.51
C ASP A 59 -23.36 -7.15 -17.06
N VAL A 60 -23.16 -8.09 -16.15
CA VAL A 60 -22.90 -7.82 -14.73
C VAL A 60 -21.86 -8.80 -14.20
N PRO A 61 -20.98 -8.36 -13.28
CA PRO A 61 -20.09 -9.27 -12.58
C PRO A 61 -20.85 -10.39 -11.87
N GLU A 62 -20.42 -11.63 -12.07
CA GLU A 62 -20.88 -12.77 -11.28
C GLU A 62 -20.45 -12.64 -9.80
N SER A 63 -20.88 -13.59 -8.97
CA SER A 63 -20.54 -13.72 -7.53
C SER A 63 -19.10 -13.27 -7.20
N PRO A 64 -18.84 -12.63 -6.03
CA PRO A 64 -17.58 -11.96 -5.66
C PRO A 64 -16.40 -12.92 -5.41
N MET A 65 -16.32 -14.02 -6.15
CA MET A 65 -15.27 -15.00 -6.08
C MET A 65 -13.97 -14.44 -6.67
N PRO A 66 -12.83 -14.65 -5.99
CA PRO A 66 -11.55 -14.18 -6.48
C PRO A 66 -11.15 -14.91 -7.77
N SER A 67 -10.51 -14.20 -8.71
CA SER A 67 -9.95 -14.85 -9.90
C SER A 67 -8.93 -15.92 -9.51
N PRO A 68 -9.15 -17.22 -9.84
CA PRO A 68 -8.24 -18.29 -9.48
C PRO A 68 -6.88 -18.15 -10.16
N GLN A 69 -6.89 -17.74 -11.43
CA GLN A 69 -5.67 -17.55 -12.22
C GLN A 69 -4.76 -16.48 -11.62
N LEU A 70 -5.36 -15.35 -11.20
CA LEU A 70 -4.62 -14.26 -10.58
C LEU A 70 -4.06 -14.68 -9.22
N SER A 71 -4.82 -15.41 -8.41
CA SER A 71 -4.32 -15.97 -7.14
C SER A 71 -3.14 -16.91 -7.33
N ILE A 72 -3.17 -17.77 -8.37
CA ILE A 72 -2.05 -18.66 -8.69
C ILE A 72 -0.81 -17.84 -9.07
N MET A 73 -0.97 -16.81 -9.89
CA MET A 73 0.14 -15.96 -10.34
C MET A 73 0.76 -15.18 -9.17
N VAL A 74 -0.08 -14.57 -8.32
CA VAL A 74 0.36 -13.86 -7.11
C VAL A 74 1.12 -14.79 -6.17
N LYS A 75 0.59 -16.00 -5.91
CA LYS A 75 1.28 -17.01 -5.09
C LYS A 75 2.62 -17.43 -5.70
N LYS A 76 2.71 -17.55 -7.02
CA LYS A 76 3.96 -17.87 -7.73
C LYS A 76 5.02 -16.77 -7.54
N PHE A 77 4.64 -15.50 -7.67
CA PHE A 77 5.55 -14.39 -7.41
C PHE A 77 6.03 -14.36 -5.95
N HIS A 78 5.11 -14.56 -5.01
CA HIS A 78 5.46 -14.65 -3.58
C HIS A 78 6.46 -15.79 -3.32
N ALA A 79 6.20 -16.99 -3.84
CA ALA A 79 7.08 -18.15 -3.69
C ALA A 79 8.47 -17.92 -4.32
N ASN A 80 8.52 -17.28 -5.50
CA ASN A 80 9.78 -16.91 -6.15
C ASN A 80 10.56 -15.86 -5.34
N GLY A 81 9.86 -14.89 -4.74
CA GLY A 81 10.48 -13.91 -3.83
C GLY A 81 11.12 -14.57 -2.62
N LEU A 82 10.41 -15.50 -1.96
CA LEU A 82 10.95 -16.26 -0.84
C LEU A 82 12.15 -17.14 -1.25
N LYS A 83 12.11 -17.74 -2.44
CA LYS A 83 13.24 -18.50 -3.00
C LYS A 83 14.46 -17.58 -3.19
N ALA A 84 14.26 -16.39 -3.76
CA ALA A 84 15.34 -15.41 -3.95
C ALA A 84 15.95 -14.94 -2.62
N ILE A 85 15.14 -14.75 -1.56
CA ILE A 85 15.65 -14.48 -0.20
C ILE A 85 16.57 -15.63 0.27
N LYS A 86 16.15 -16.89 0.13
CA LYS A 86 16.96 -18.06 0.53
C LYS A 86 18.28 -18.14 -0.23
N GLU A 87 18.27 -17.74 -1.51
CA GLU A 87 19.47 -17.65 -2.36
C GLU A 87 20.30 -16.37 -2.11
N LYS A 88 19.92 -15.53 -1.13
CA LYS A 88 20.54 -14.23 -0.82
C LYS A 88 20.51 -13.22 -2.00
N LYS A 89 19.62 -13.42 -2.96
CA LYS A 89 19.39 -12.51 -4.09
C LYS A 89 18.29 -11.50 -3.74
N PHE A 90 18.60 -10.60 -2.80
CA PHE A 90 17.58 -9.71 -2.22
C PHE A 90 16.98 -8.72 -3.23
N GLN A 91 17.76 -8.22 -4.20
CA GLN A 91 17.23 -7.36 -5.26
C GLN A 91 16.22 -8.08 -6.15
N ASP A 92 16.45 -9.37 -6.44
CA ASP A 92 15.51 -10.16 -7.22
C ASP A 92 14.26 -10.49 -6.40
N ALA A 93 14.41 -10.70 -5.09
CA ALA A 93 13.27 -10.83 -4.18
C ALA A 93 12.37 -9.58 -4.22
N VAL A 94 12.96 -8.38 -4.10
CA VAL A 94 12.22 -7.10 -4.21
C VAL A 94 11.45 -7.02 -5.54
N LYS A 95 12.08 -7.39 -6.66
CA LYS A 95 11.42 -7.42 -7.97
C LYS A 95 10.23 -8.39 -7.99
N MET A 96 10.40 -9.61 -7.47
CA MET A 96 9.32 -10.61 -7.44
C MET A 96 8.14 -10.15 -6.59
N PHE A 97 8.39 -9.62 -5.39
CA PHE A 97 7.32 -9.11 -4.53
C PHE A 97 6.62 -7.90 -5.15
N SER A 98 7.36 -6.99 -5.78
CA SER A 98 6.78 -5.81 -6.46
C SER A 98 5.90 -6.20 -7.64
N LEU A 99 6.31 -7.18 -8.45
CA LEU A 99 5.49 -7.73 -9.54
C LEU A 99 4.21 -8.39 -9.01
N GLY A 100 4.34 -9.18 -7.93
CA GLY A 100 3.18 -9.76 -7.25
C GLY A 100 2.22 -8.70 -6.71
N LEU A 101 2.74 -7.61 -6.15
CA LEU A 101 1.93 -6.52 -5.58
C LEU A 101 1.15 -5.80 -6.68
N ASN A 102 1.81 -5.49 -7.80
CA ASN A 102 1.18 -4.89 -8.98
C ASN A 102 0.04 -5.77 -9.55
N LEU A 103 0.14 -7.10 -9.41
CA LEU A 103 -0.94 -8.01 -9.80
C LEU A 103 -2.07 -8.05 -8.78
N ALA A 104 -1.76 -8.10 -7.49
CA ALA A 104 -2.75 -8.15 -6.43
C ALA A 104 -3.65 -6.90 -6.41
N VAL A 105 -3.08 -5.70 -6.59
CA VAL A 105 -3.85 -4.43 -6.60
C VAL A 105 -4.71 -4.24 -7.85
N LYS A 106 -4.39 -4.96 -8.94
CA LYS A 106 -5.15 -4.98 -10.20
C LYS A 106 -6.36 -5.91 -10.17
N ARG A 107 -6.61 -6.60 -9.06
CA ARG A 107 -7.86 -7.34 -8.86
C ARG A 107 -9.06 -6.44 -9.11
N ASN A 108 -10.09 -7.04 -9.72
CA ASN A 108 -11.35 -6.37 -9.91
C ASN A 108 -11.95 -5.97 -8.55
N LYS A 109 -12.50 -4.76 -8.46
CA LYS A 109 -12.94 -4.20 -7.17
C LYS A 109 -14.18 -4.88 -6.59
N TRP A 110 -14.93 -5.63 -7.40
CA TRP A 110 -16.07 -6.44 -6.97
C TRP A 110 -15.67 -7.83 -6.43
N GLU A 111 -14.40 -8.24 -6.55
CA GLU A 111 -13.92 -9.48 -5.93
C GLU A 111 -13.84 -9.33 -4.41
N THR A 112 -13.84 -10.46 -3.71
CA THR A 112 -13.67 -10.50 -2.25
C THR A 112 -12.39 -9.76 -1.80
N PHE A 113 -12.57 -8.61 -1.15
CA PHE A 113 -11.48 -7.78 -0.64
C PHE A 113 -10.56 -8.52 0.33
N LYS A 114 -11.09 -9.45 1.12
CA LYS A 114 -10.31 -10.28 2.06
C LYS A 114 -9.17 -11.04 1.39
N VAL A 115 -9.33 -11.46 0.14
CA VAL A 115 -8.27 -12.15 -0.62
C VAL A 115 -7.19 -11.17 -1.03
N THR A 116 -7.60 -10.04 -1.62
CA THR A 116 -6.71 -8.96 -2.05
C THR A 116 -5.85 -8.48 -0.89
N ILE A 117 -6.45 -8.16 0.25
CA ILE A 117 -5.71 -7.61 1.39
C ILE A 117 -4.70 -8.62 1.95
N ASN A 118 -5.08 -9.90 2.05
CA ASN A 118 -4.16 -10.94 2.53
C ASN A 118 -2.99 -11.16 1.55
N GLU A 119 -3.24 -11.14 0.25
CA GLU A 119 -2.18 -11.23 -0.77
C GLU A 119 -1.23 -10.02 -0.72
N VAL A 120 -1.78 -8.80 -0.67
CA VAL A 120 -1.03 -7.54 -0.55
C VAL A 120 -0.15 -7.54 0.69
N THR A 121 -0.70 -7.88 1.85
CA THR A 121 0.05 -7.96 3.11
C THR A 121 1.23 -8.93 3.01
N ASN A 122 1.01 -10.15 2.49
CA ASN A 122 2.08 -11.15 2.40
C ASN A 122 3.22 -10.69 1.48
N LEU A 123 2.88 -10.05 0.36
CA LEU A 123 3.87 -9.49 -0.57
C LEU A 123 4.61 -8.30 0.04
N LEU A 124 3.91 -7.42 0.76
CA LEU A 124 4.51 -6.29 1.48
C LEU A 124 5.47 -6.77 2.57
N ASN A 125 5.09 -7.78 3.36
CA ASN A 125 5.97 -8.39 4.36
C ASN A 125 7.30 -8.84 3.73
N GLY A 126 7.21 -9.63 2.65
CA GLY A 126 8.40 -10.13 1.95
C GLY A 126 9.25 -9.02 1.32
N ARG A 127 8.61 -7.97 0.78
CA ARG A 127 9.33 -6.82 0.20
C ARG A 127 10.01 -5.97 1.27
N CYS A 128 9.32 -5.70 2.37
CA CYS A 128 9.87 -5.00 3.53
C CYS A 128 11.11 -5.73 4.07
N ASP A 129 11.00 -7.04 4.29
CA ASP A 129 12.13 -7.86 4.76
C ASP A 129 13.30 -7.84 3.76
N SER A 130 13.00 -7.86 2.46
CA SER A 130 14.03 -7.76 1.42
C SER A 130 14.73 -6.39 1.42
N TYR A 131 14.02 -5.29 1.64
CA TYR A 131 14.61 -3.97 1.80
C TYR A 131 15.46 -3.86 3.07
N ILE A 132 14.99 -4.42 4.19
CA ILE A 132 15.77 -4.52 5.44
C ILE A 132 17.09 -5.26 5.19
N LEU A 133 17.05 -6.39 4.48
CA LEU A 133 18.24 -7.18 4.15
C LEU A 133 19.20 -6.45 3.18
N LEU A 134 18.70 -5.48 2.42
CA LEU A 134 19.50 -4.59 1.57
C LEU A 134 20.00 -3.34 2.30
N ASN A 135 19.69 -3.18 3.60
CA ASN A 135 19.92 -1.95 4.38
C ASN A 135 19.26 -0.70 3.76
N ASP A 136 18.14 -0.90 3.10
CA ASP A 136 17.39 0.13 2.38
C ASP A 136 16.25 0.67 3.27
N TRP A 137 16.67 1.32 4.35
CA TRP A 137 15.80 1.69 5.46
C TRP A 137 14.61 2.59 5.08
N PRO A 138 14.74 3.60 4.19
CA PRO A 138 13.60 4.43 3.82
C PRO A 138 12.49 3.64 3.11
N ARG A 139 12.85 2.74 2.18
CA ARG A 139 11.85 1.93 1.46
C ARG A 139 11.27 0.83 2.35
N ALA A 140 12.08 0.23 3.22
CA ALA A 140 11.59 -0.70 4.24
C ALA A 140 10.60 -0.01 5.20
N GLN A 141 10.91 1.20 5.67
CA GLN A 141 10.06 1.96 6.57
C GLN A 141 8.69 2.27 5.94
N GLN A 142 8.65 2.63 4.65
CA GLN A 142 7.40 2.86 3.93
C GLN A 142 6.53 1.59 3.84
N ASP A 143 7.13 0.43 3.53
CA ASP A 143 6.40 -0.83 3.51
C ASP A 143 5.90 -1.22 4.92
N ALA A 144 6.72 -1.03 5.95
CA ALA A 144 6.34 -1.31 7.34
C ALA A 144 5.22 -0.38 7.85
N ASP A 145 5.22 0.90 7.43
CA ASP A 145 4.17 1.86 7.74
C ASP A 145 2.83 1.45 7.11
N LEU A 146 2.85 1.08 5.82
CA LEU A 146 1.68 0.56 5.15
C LEU A 146 1.17 -0.72 5.82
N LEU A 147 2.06 -1.64 6.21
CA LEU A 147 1.69 -2.85 6.93
C LEU A 147 1.00 -2.56 8.28
N LEU A 148 1.43 -1.54 9.02
CA LEU A 148 0.77 -1.14 10.27
C LEU A 148 -0.61 -0.49 10.03
N ASN A 149 -0.78 0.23 8.92
CA ASN A 149 -2.09 0.74 8.50
C ASN A 149 -3.06 -0.40 8.12
N LEU A 150 -2.54 -1.50 7.58
CA LEU A 150 -3.34 -2.67 7.18
C LEU A 150 -3.58 -3.66 8.33
N GLN A 151 -2.58 -3.86 9.19
CA GLN A 151 -2.53 -4.90 10.22
C GLN A 151 -1.76 -4.42 11.45
N VAL A 152 -2.37 -3.50 12.19
CA VAL A 152 -1.83 -3.00 13.48
C VAL A 152 -1.68 -4.10 14.54
N ASN A 153 -2.41 -5.20 14.39
CA ASN A 153 -2.41 -6.34 15.32
C ASN A 153 -1.28 -7.36 15.04
N THR A 154 -0.18 -6.93 14.43
CA THR A 154 0.99 -7.79 14.14
C THR A 154 2.26 -7.12 14.69
N PHE A 155 2.90 -7.72 15.68
CA PHE A 155 4.04 -7.11 16.38
C PHE A 155 5.29 -6.99 15.48
N GLU A 156 5.44 -7.89 14.52
CA GLU A 156 6.55 -7.88 13.57
C GLU A 156 6.57 -6.61 12.72
N ASN A 157 5.41 -5.99 12.47
CA ASN A 157 5.33 -4.75 11.70
C ASN A 157 5.88 -3.55 12.49
N PHE A 158 5.58 -3.47 13.79
CA PHE A 158 6.24 -2.53 14.70
C PHE A 158 7.75 -2.79 14.72
N SER A 159 8.14 -4.05 14.89
CA SER A 159 9.54 -4.45 14.95
C SER A 159 10.34 -4.04 13.70
N ARG A 160 9.77 -4.23 12.50
CA ARG A 160 10.34 -3.79 11.22
C ARG A 160 10.49 -2.28 11.14
N ARG A 161 9.41 -1.54 11.44
CA ARG A 161 9.41 -0.07 11.33
C ARG A 161 10.37 0.57 12.34
N SER A 162 10.35 0.11 13.58
CA SER A 162 11.26 0.56 14.64
C SER A 162 12.72 0.24 14.33
N LEU A 163 13.02 -0.92 13.74
CA LEU A 163 14.38 -1.22 13.25
C LEU A 163 14.83 -0.20 12.18
N CYS A 164 13.94 0.19 11.27
CA CYS A 164 14.28 1.20 10.26
C CYS A 164 14.54 2.56 10.92
N PHE A 165 13.71 2.99 11.87
CA PHE A 165 13.95 4.23 12.64
C PHE A 165 15.30 4.22 13.34
N LEU A 166 15.61 3.13 14.07
CA LEU A 166 16.91 2.95 14.72
C LEU A 166 18.07 3.09 13.74
N LYS A 167 17.97 2.46 12.56
CA LYS A 167 19.04 2.49 11.55
C LYS A 167 19.16 3.82 10.82
N MET A 168 18.12 4.64 10.81
CA MET A 168 18.13 6.00 10.29
C MET A 168 18.52 7.04 11.35
N GLY A 169 18.78 6.64 12.61
CA GLY A 169 19.10 7.55 13.71
C GLY A 169 17.89 8.31 14.27
N LEU A 170 16.68 7.90 13.90
CA LEU A 170 15.42 8.47 14.40
C LEU A 170 15.05 7.80 15.73
N LEU A 171 15.83 8.10 16.76
CA LEU A 171 15.80 7.36 18.03
C LEU A 171 14.53 7.63 18.85
N ASP A 172 14.02 8.86 18.85
CA ASP A 172 12.78 9.22 19.53
C ASP A 172 11.58 8.53 18.88
N GLU A 173 11.51 8.53 17.55
CA GLU A 173 10.47 7.83 16.79
C GLU A 173 10.55 6.32 16.98
N CYS A 174 11.77 5.76 17.02
CA CYS A 174 12.00 4.35 17.31
C CYS A 174 11.43 3.97 18.69
N LYS A 175 11.76 4.74 19.73
CA LYS A 175 11.26 4.50 21.08
C LYS A 175 9.74 4.58 21.15
N ALA A 176 9.16 5.66 20.62
CA ALA A 176 7.71 5.87 20.63
C ALA A 176 6.97 4.75 19.86
N ASP A 177 7.52 4.28 18.75
CA ASP A 177 6.95 3.20 17.95
C ASP A 177 6.96 1.86 18.70
N LEU A 178 8.06 1.54 19.39
CA LEU A 178 8.19 0.33 20.21
C LEU A 178 7.27 0.35 21.43
N GLU A 179 7.15 1.49 22.11
CA GLU A 179 6.20 1.68 23.22
C GLU A 179 4.76 1.50 22.75
N ARG A 180 4.41 2.06 21.58
CA ARG A 180 3.10 1.84 20.96
C ARG A 180 2.86 0.36 20.65
N GLY A 181 3.86 -0.32 20.08
CA GLY A 181 3.78 -1.76 19.83
C GLY A 181 3.57 -2.56 21.12
N LEU A 182 4.28 -2.22 22.19
CA LEU A 182 4.14 -2.86 23.50
C LEU A 182 2.79 -2.58 24.18
N ALA A 183 2.12 -1.47 23.87
CA ALA A 183 0.76 -1.23 24.32
C ALA A 183 -0.23 -2.27 23.75
N PHE A 184 -0.01 -2.74 22.50
CA PHE A 184 -0.76 -3.85 21.91
C PHE A 184 -0.24 -5.23 22.34
N PHE A 185 1.08 -5.37 22.54
CA PHE A 185 1.75 -6.64 22.85
C PHE A 185 2.64 -6.55 24.10
N PRO A 186 2.07 -6.42 25.32
CA PRO A 186 2.84 -6.11 26.53
C PRO A 186 3.89 -7.16 26.93
N ASN A 187 3.74 -8.39 26.46
CA ASN A 187 4.62 -9.51 26.79
C ASN A 187 5.58 -9.89 25.65
N ASN A 188 5.59 -9.13 24.55
CA ASN A 188 6.45 -9.44 23.41
C ASN A 188 7.93 -9.17 23.72
N LEU A 189 8.73 -10.23 23.77
CA LEU A 189 10.16 -10.15 24.11
C LEU A 189 10.98 -9.42 23.04
N MET A 190 10.62 -9.57 21.76
CA MET A 190 11.35 -8.94 20.67
C MET A 190 11.24 -7.41 20.76
N LEU A 191 10.03 -6.89 20.94
CA LEU A 191 9.80 -5.45 21.12
C LEU A 191 10.48 -4.91 22.38
N LYS A 192 10.40 -5.64 23.51
CA LYS A 192 11.12 -5.25 24.75
C LYS A 192 12.63 -5.17 24.55
N ASN A 193 13.21 -6.12 23.82
CA ASN A 193 14.64 -6.13 23.54
C ASN A 193 15.05 -4.99 22.61
N GLN A 194 14.26 -4.73 21.56
CA GLN A 194 14.50 -3.59 20.68
C GLN A 194 14.36 -2.25 21.42
N LEU A 195 13.42 -2.13 22.36
CA LEU A 195 13.23 -0.92 23.15
C LEU A 195 14.45 -0.63 24.01
N LYS A 196 15.00 -1.64 24.69
CA LYS A 196 16.25 -1.50 25.46
C LYS A 196 17.41 -1.02 24.59
N ILE A 197 17.52 -1.53 23.36
CA ILE A 197 18.57 -1.10 22.41
C ILE A 197 18.35 0.37 22.02
N ALA A 198 17.11 0.76 21.71
CA ALA A 198 16.77 2.13 21.34
C ALA A 198 17.02 3.11 22.50
N GLU A 199 16.66 2.75 23.72
CA GLU A 199 16.90 3.55 24.93
C GLU A 199 18.39 3.71 25.21
N ALA A 200 19.19 2.65 25.07
CA ALA A 200 20.64 2.74 25.22
C ALA A 200 21.26 3.68 24.18
N ALA A 201 20.85 3.56 22.91
CA ALA A 201 21.30 4.45 21.84
C ALA A 201 20.88 5.91 22.09
N LEU A 202 19.69 6.14 22.64
CA LEU A 202 19.20 7.48 22.96
C LEU A 202 19.97 8.11 24.13
N ILE A 203 20.35 7.32 25.14
CA ILE A 203 21.22 7.78 26.23
C ILE A 203 22.59 8.16 25.69
N GLU A 204 23.21 7.32 24.86
CA GLU A 204 24.50 7.61 24.22
C GLU A 204 24.44 8.88 23.37
N PHE A 205 23.34 9.08 22.62
CA PHE A 205 23.16 10.28 21.81
C PHE A 205 22.97 11.56 22.66
N ASN A 206 22.29 11.45 23.80
CA ASN A 206 21.94 12.59 24.66
C ASN A 206 22.98 12.91 25.74
N GLY A 207 23.88 11.98 26.06
CA GLY A 207 24.75 12.05 27.24
C GLY A 207 26.11 11.41 27.03
N ASP A 208 27.01 12.17 26.40
CA ASP A 208 28.48 12.07 26.48
C ASP A 208 29.24 11.51 25.26
N SER A 209 30.13 12.38 24.75
CA SER A 209 31.56 12.02 24.66
C SER A 209 32.18 12.11 26.05
#